data_AF-A0A218Q3I2-F1
#
_entry.id   AF-A0A218Q3I2-F1
#
_cell.length_a   1.000
_cell.length_b   1.000
_cell.length_c   1.000
_cell.angle_alpha   90.00
_cell.angle_beta   90.00
_cell.angle_gamma   90.00
#
_symmetry.space_group_name_H-M   'P 1'
#
loop_
_entity.id
_entity.type
_entity.pdbx_description
1 polymer ?
#
loop_
_entity_poly.entity_id
_entity_poly.type
_entity_poly.pdbx_seq_one_letter_code
_entity_poly.pdbx_strand_id
1 'polypeptide(L)' 'MSLKKGDVILAPFPFTDFSETKLRPAVVLWVSSTGSNNIIICFISSQNLIKLQPE' A
#
# COMPACT_ATOMS: atom_id res chain seq x y z
N MET A 1 17.56 5.68 -5.02
CA MET A 1 16.65 6.60 -4.31
C MET A 1 16.35 6.01 -2.94
N SER A 2 16.37 6.81 -1.89
CA SER A 2 15.98 6.37 -0.54
C SER A 2 14.52 6.74 -0.33
N LEU A 3 13.69 5.77 0.07
CA LEU A 3 12.28 5.99 0.37
C LEU A 3 12.14 6.90 1.59
N LYS A 4 11.16 7.79 1.54
CA LYS A 4 10.80 8.71 2.61
C LYS A 4 9.32 8.64 2.92
N LYS A 5 8.96 9.05 4.14
CA LYS A 5 7.57 9.27 4.52
C LYS A 5 6.93 10.26 3.54
N GLY A 6 5.76 9.89 3.00
CA GLY A 6 5.02 10.66 2.01
C GLY A 6 5.24 10.23 0.56
N ASP A 7 6.25 9.41 0.28
CA ASP A 7 6.45 8.87 -1.06
C ASP A 7 5.27 7.97 -1.46
N VAL A 8 4.89 8.03 -2.73
CA VAL A 8 3.90 7.12 -3.32
C VAL A 8 4.63 6.04 -4.12
N ILE A 9 4.39 4.79 -3.76
CA ILE A 9 5.00 3.62 -4.41
C ILE A 9 3.93 2.69 -4.97
N LEU A 10 4.31 1.80 -5.88
CA LEU A 10 3.49 0.65 -6.26
C LEU A 10 3.92 -0.55 -5.40
N ALA A 11 2.95 -1.18 -4.74
CA ALA A 11 3.16 -2.38 -3.95
C ALA A 11 2.15 -3.47 -4.34
N PRO A 12 2.55 -4.76 -4.31
CA PRO A 12 1.61 -5.86 -4.54
C PRO A 12 0.59 -5.94 -3.40
N PHE A 13 -0.68 -6.05 -3.76
CA PHE A 13 -1.81 -6.23 -2.85
C PHE A 13 -2.59 -7.49 -3.27
N PRO A 14 -2.82 -8.45 -2.37
CA PRO A 14 -3.55 -9.67 -2.71
C PRO A 14 -5.00 -9.34 -3.05
N PHE A 15 -5.60 -10.12 -3.95
CA PHE A 15 -7.06 -10.16 -4.02
C PHE A 15 -7.64 -10.80 -2.76
N THR A 16 -8.90 -10.50 -2.44
CA THR A 16 -9.62 -11.08 -1.29
C THR A 16 -9.66 -12.61 -1.33
N ASP A 17 -9.64 -13.19 -2.53
CA ASP A 17 -9.61 -14.65 -2.76
C ASP A 17 -8.19 -15.25 -2.83
N PHE A 18 -7.14 -14.44 -2.62
CA PHE A 18 -5.73 -14.83 -2.73
C PHE A 18 -5.33 -15.47 -4.06
N SER A 19 -6.14 -15.34 -5.12
CA SER A 19 -5.86 -15.96 -6.43
C SER A 19 -4.66 -15.33 -7.12
N GLU A 20 -4.47 -14.03 -6.93
CA GLU A 20 -3.43 -13.24 -7.60
C GLU A 20 -3.05 -12.01 -6.75
N THR A 21 -2.10 -11.22 -7.24
CA THR A 21 -1.75 -9.91 -6.68
C THR A 21 -1.97 -8.81 -7.70
N LYS A 22 -2.53 -7.69 -7.25
CA LYS A 22 -2.65 -6.44 -8.03
C LYS A 22 -1.61 -5.45 -7.53
N LEU A 23 -0.94 -4.74 -8.44
CA LEU A 23 -0.16 -3.58 -8.04
C LEU A 23 -1.11 -2.44 -7.67
N ARG A 24 -0.99 -1.94 -6.45
CA ARG A 24 -1.76 -0.79 -5.96
C ARG A 24 -0.84 0.32 -5.48
N PRO A 25 -1.20 1.58 -5.74
CA PRO A 25 -0.48 2.71 -5.15
C PRO A 25 -0.62 2.66 -3.62
N ALA A 26 0.46 3.00 -2.92
CA ALA A 26 0.48 3.12 -1.47
C ALA A 26 1.36 4.29 -1.04
N VAL A 27 0.95 4.98 0.01
CA VAL A 27 1.75 6.04 0.63
C VAL A 27 2.64 5.46 1.73
N VAL A 28 3.91 5.85 1.74
CA VAL A 28 4.85 5.48 2.80
C VAL A 28 4.55 6.29 4.05
N LEU A 29 4.17 5.61 5.13
CA LEU A 29 3.89 6.23 6.43
C LEU A 29 5.12 6.29 7.33
N TRP A 30 6.00 5.30 7.21
CA TRP A 30 7.20 5.18 8.01
C TRP A 30 8.27 4.35 7.29
N VAL A 31 9.52 4.72 7.53
CA VAL A 31 10.71 4.02 7.03
C VAL A 31 11.60 3.73 8.23
N SER A 32 12.04 2.47 8.37
CA SER A 32 12.92 2.10 9.46
C SER A 32 14.28 2.80 9.37
N SER A 33 14.70 3.39 10.48
CA SER A 33 16.02 4.02 10.62
C SER A 33 17.11 3.04 11.06
N THR A 34 16.74 1.84 11.49
CA THR A 34 17.64 0.86 12.13
C THR A 34 17.82 -0.37 11.25
N GLY A 35 18.67 -0.27 10.22
CA GLY A 35 19.25 -1.38 9.45
C GLY A 35 18.31 -2.36 8.73
N SER A 36 17.00 -2.27 8.99
CA SER A 36 15.98 -3.14 8.45
C SER A 36 15.32 -2.43 7.27
N ASN A 37 15.19 -3.09 6.13
CA ASN A 37 14.55 -2.51 4.94
C ASN A 37 13.02 -2.56 5.04
N ASN A 38 12.49 -2.37 6.24
CA ASN A 38 11.06 -2.41 6.52
C ASN A 38 10.46 -1.01 6.40
N ILE A 39 9.27 -0.97 5.84
CA ILE A 39 8.47 0.24 5.69
C ILE A 39 7.04 -0.06 6.12
N ILE A 40 6.34 0.95 6.61
CA ILE A 40 4.88 0.89 6.82
C ILE A 40 4.24 1.71 5.71
N ILE A 41 3.26 1.12 5.03
CA ILE A 41 2.57 1.72 3.89
C ILE A 41 1.06 1.68 4.09
N CYS A 42 0.34 2.62 3.49
CA CYS A 42 -1.12 2.64 3.43
C CYS A 42 -1.57 2.61 1.98
N PHE A 43 -2.38 1.61 1.61
CA PHE A 43 -2.87 1.44 0.24
C PHE A 43 -3.89 2.52 -0.13
N ILE A 44 -3.77 3.01 -1.36
CA ILE A 44 -4.69 3.95 -1.98
C ILE A 44 -5.66 3.17 -2.86
N SER A 45 -6.95 3.46 -2.72
CA SER A 45 -8.03 2.84 -3.48
C SER A 45 -8.80 3.91 -4.25
N SER A 46 -9.20 3.61 -5.48
CA SER A 46 -10.11 4.43 -6.28
C SER A 46 -11.59 4.04 -6.08
N GLN A 47 -11.88 3.13 -5.16
CA GLN A 47 -13.26 2.73 -4.86
C GLN A 47 -14.09 3.94 -4.43
N ASN A 48 -15.28 4.07 -5.01
CA ASN A 48 -16.19 5.16 -4.70
C ASN A 48 -16.87 4.90 -3.36
N LEU A 49 -16.77 5.86 -2.44
CA LEU A 49 -17.33 5.76 -1.09
C LEU A 49 -18.84 5.44 -1.06
N ILE A 50 -19.59 5.92 -2.05
CA ILE A 50 -21.06 5.71 -2.16
C ILE A 50 -21.38 4.26 -2.55
N LYS A 51 -20.43 3.57 -3.19
CA LYS A 51 -20.57 2.18 -3.65
C LYS A 51 -19.78 1.19 -2.78
N LEU A 52 -19.23 1.62 -1.65
CA LEU A 52 -18.56 0.73 -0.72
C LEU A 52 -19.61 -0.12 -0.02
N GLN A 53 -19.66 -1.40 -0.40
CA GLN A 53 -20.39 -2.41 0.35
C GLN A 53 -19.43 -3.03 1.38
N PRO A 54 -19.82 -3.19 2.65
CA PRO A 54 -19.05 -3.99 3.59
C PRO A 54 -18.89 -5.41 3.05
N GLU A 55 -17.70 -5.99 3.23
CA GLU A 55 -17.46 -7.43 3.00
C GLU A 55 -18.16 -8.28 4.07
#